data_AF-A0A7S4GLC8-F1
#
_entry.id   AF-A0A7S4GLC8-F1
#
_cell.length_a   1.000
_cell.length_b   1.000
_cell.length_c   1.000
_cell.angle_alpha   90.00
_cell.angle_beta   90.00
_cell.angle_gamma   90.00
#
_symmetry.space_group_name_H-M   'P 1'
#
loop_
_entity.id
_entity.type
_entity.pdbx_description
1 polymer ?
#
loop_
_entity_poly.entity_id
_entity_poly.type
_entity_poly.pdbx_seq_one_letter_code
_entity_poly.pdbx_strand_id
1 'polypeptide(L)'
;MRATLCVAVAAASTLRGTSNTTVEESVPPNCGDKYDKLPDFFAEYGASISDSVCTQPGYKQQCKVFDEAIQCWFRSMATDHCGDLDSQYEKRNKVLVKTCADPKTDHLDVWKMFSSGEQEYWRNTFKMQAKESKLFDTMNKLVPKQILCTTLHVIDDECVKHGSLRTRPAR
;
A
#
# COMPACT_ATOMS: atom_id res chain seq x y z
N MET A 1 -13.89 22.82 76.17
CA MET A 1 -14.59 23.43 75.02
C MET A 1 -13.61 23.41 73.85
N ARG A 2 -13.75 22.45 72.92
CA ARG A 2 -14.32 22.58 71.54
C ARG A 2 -13.62 23.70 70.73
N ALA A 3 -13.14 23.50 69.49
CA ALA A 3 -13.58 22.56 68.48
C ALA A 3 -12.47 22.25 67.46
N THR A 4 -12.35 20.97 67.10
CA THR A 4 -11.60 20.49 65.94
C THR A 4 -12.45 20.73 64.69
N LEU A 5 -11.90 21.45 63.72
CA LEU A 5 -12.54 21.73 62.43
C LEU A 5 -12.33 20.53 61.49
N CYS A 6 -13.38 19.74 61.24
CA CYS A 6 -13.37 18.72 60.20
C CYS A 6 -13.68 19.36 58.84
N VAL A 7 -12.70 19.38 57.94
CA VAL A 7 -12.92 19.73 56.53
C VAL A 7 -13.41 18.47 55.81
N ALA A 8 -14.67 18.47 55.39
CA ALA A 8 -15.23 17.43 54.54
C ALA A 8 -14.75 17.65 53.09
N VAL A 9 -13.92 16.74 52.59
CA VAL A 9 -13.54 16.70 51.17
C VAL A 9 -14.71 16.06 50.41
N ALA A 10 -15.47 16.87 49.68
CA ALA A 10 -16.48 16.39 48.75
C ALA A 10 -15.77 15.71 47.56
N ALA A 11 -15.95 14.41 47.41
CA ALA A 11 -15.50 13.67 46.24
C ALA A 11 -16.36 14.10 45.04
N ALA A 12 -15.81 15.00 44.21
CA ALA A 12 -16.39 15.32 42.92
C ALA A 12 -16.19 14.11 41.98
N SER A 13 -17.25 13.33 41.78
CA SER A 13 -17.29 12.29 40.75
C SER A 13 -17.32 12.95 39.38
N THR A 14 -16.15 13.25 38.82
CA THR A 14 -16.03 13.55 37.40
C THR A 14 -16.49 12.32 36.62
N LEU A 15 -17.59 12.42 35.90
CA LEU A 15 -17.95 11.49 34.82
C LEU A 15 -16.86 11.59 33.74
N ARG A 16 -15.77 10.84 33.93
CA ARG A 16 -14.87 10.49 32.84
C ARG A 16 -15.65 9.52 31.97
N GLY A 17 -16.26 10.03 30.91
CA GLY A 17 -16.71 9.21 29.81
C GLY A 17 -15.49 8.47 29.27
N THR A 18 -15.33 7.21 29.68
CA THR A 18 -14.39 6.29 29.05
C THR A 18 -14.98 5.93 27.70
N SER A 19 -14.87 6.84 26.73
CA SER A 19 -14.80 6.40 25.35
C SER A 19 -13.52 5.59 25.26
N ASN A 20 -13.64 4.28 25.46
CA ASN A 20 -12.74 3.29 24.91
C ASN A 20 -12.90 3.34 23.39
N THR A 21 -12.52 4.47 22.79
CA THR A 21 -12.02 4.45 21.44
C THR A 21 -10.63 3.86 21.59
N THR A 22 -10.54 2.54 21.68
CA THR A 22 -9.40 1.86 21.08
C THR A 22 -9.38 2.37 19.65
N VAL A 23 -8.55 3.38 19.41
CA VAL A 23 -7.89 3.48 18.13
C VAL A 23 -7.27 2.11 18.01
N GLU A 24 -7.88 1.27 17.17
CA GLU A 24 -7.25 0.08 16.66
C GLU A 24 -5.96 0.64 16.06
N GLU A 25 -4.89 0.61 16.87
CA GLU A 25 -3.54 0.88 16.43
C GLU A 25 -3.42 0.03 15.19
N SER A 26 -3.29 0.71 14.04
CA SER A 26 -3.31 0.06 12.74
C SER A 26 -2.34 -1.10 12.85
N VAL A 27 -2.87 -2.33 12.93
CA VAL A 27 -2.04 -3.52 12.90
C VAL A 27 -1.18 -3.28 11.67
N PRO A 28 0.15 -3.07 11.82
CA PRO A 28 1.02 -2.87 10.67
C PRO A 28 0.69 -4.00 9.71
N PRO A 29 0.65 -3.75 8.39
CA PRO A 29 0.14 -4.73 7.44
C PRO A 29 0.77 -6.05 7.82
N ASN A 30 -0.02 -7.06 8.17
CA ASN A 30 0.53 -8.36 8.49
C ASN A 30 0.97 -8.93 7.15
N CYS A 31 2.14 -8.47 6.71
CA CYS A 31 2.79 -8.96 5.53
C CYS A 31 3.04 -10.44 5.79
N GLY A 32 3.39 -10.80 7.04
CA GLY A 32 3.57 -12.16 7.53
C GLY A 32 5.05 -12.46 7.70
N ASP A 33 5.39 -13.40 8.58
CA ASP A 33 6.79 -13.76 8.89
C ASP A 33 7.61 -14.22 7.65
N LYS A 34 6.93 -14.51 6.54
CA LYS A 34 7.53 -14.88 5.25
C LYS A 34 8.12 -13.69 4.49
N TYR A 35 7.77 -12.47 4.86
CA TYR A 35 7.98 -11.25 4.06
C TYR A 35 9.11 -10.38 4.61
N ASP A 36 9.45 -10.56 5.90
CA ASP A 36 10.60 -9.94 6.58
C ASP A 36 11.95 -10.53 6.15
N LYS A 37 11.94 -11.66 5.43
CA LYS A 37 13.14 -12.40 5.01
C LYS A 37 13.54 -12.19 3.56
N LEU A 38 12.92 -11.22 2.86
CA LEU A 38 13.29 -10.95 1.49
C LEU A 38 14.70 -10.31 1.43
N PRO A 39 15.59 -10.80 0.54
CA PRO A 39 16.94 -10.25 0.36
C PRO A 39 16.95 -8.72 0.16
N ASP A 40 18.07 -8.08 0.52
CA ASP A 40 18.28 -6.63 0.37
C ASP A 40 17.95 -6.08 -1.03
N PHE A 41 18.07 -6.92 -2.06
CA PHE A 41 17.65 -6.63 -3.42
C PHE A 41 16.18 -6.15 -3.53
N PHE A 42 15.28 -6.67 -2.70
CA PHE A 42 13.89 -6.20 -2.65
C PHE A 42 13.75 -4.83 -1.97
N ALA A 43 14.70 -4.41 -1.13
CA ALA A 43 14.66 -3.10 -0.49
C ALA A 43 14.90 -1.96 -1.50
N GLU A 44 15.88 -2.12 -2.41
CA GLU A 44 16.14 -1.15 -3.48
C GLU A 44 14.96 -1.04 -4.44
N TYR A 45 14.41 -2.18 -4.85
CA TYR A 45 13.23 -2.20 -5.70
C TYR A 45 12.03 -1.55 -5.01
N GLY A 46 11.77 -1.90 -3.75
CA GLY A 46 10.68 -1.33 -2.95
C GLY A 46 10.77 0.20 -2.85
N ALA A 47 11.95 0.74 -2.58
CA ALA A 47 12.19 2.19 -2.54
C ALA A 47 11.88 2.85 -3.89
N SER A 48 12.25 2.20 -4.99
CA SER A 48 12.02 2.73 -6.34
C SER A 48 10.54 2.80 -6.76
N ILE A 49 9.66 2.00 -6.13
CA ILE A 49 8.21 2.03 -6.41
C ILE A 49 7.65 3.39 -6.01
N SER A 50 7.85 3.81 -4.76
CA SER A 50 7.30 5.06 -4.26
C SER A 50 7.84 6.26 -5.03
N ASP A 51 9.13 6.26 -5.38
CA ASP A 51 9.72 7.31 -6.20
C ASP A 51 9.16 7.37 -7.63
N SER A 52 8.69 6.25 -8.17
CA SER A 52 8.17 6.16 -9.53
C SER A 52 6.67 6.42 -9.63
N VAL A 53 5.89 5.80 -8.74
CA VAL A 53 4.43 5.75 -8.84
C VAL A 53 3.78 6.87 -8.02
N CYS A 54 4.49 7.42 -7.03
CA CYS A 54 3.97 8.42 -6.08
C CYS A 54 4.59 9.81 -6.29
N THR A 55 4.73 10.20 -7.55
CA THR A 55 5.36 11.46 -7.96
C THR A 55 4.44 12.68 -7.85
N GLN A 56 3.12 12.46 -7.85
CA GLN A 56 2.14 13.54 -7.93
C GLN A 56 1.96 14.27 -6.57
N PRO A 57 1.92 15.62 -6.52
CA PRO A 57 1.87 16.37 -5.25
C PRO A 57 0.76 15.96 -4.27
N GLY A 58 -0.43 15.56 -4.76
CA GLY A 58 -1.55 15.11 -3.92
C GLY A 58 -1.45 13.66 -3.44
N TYR A 59 -0.72 12.81 -4.17
CA TYR A 59 -0.58 11.38 -3.87
C TYR A 59 0.74 11.04 -3.19
N LYS A 60 1.76 11.90 -3.30
CA LYS A 60 3.07 11.70 -2.67
C LYS A 60 2.97 11.50 -1.16
N GLN A 61 2.19 12.35 -0.48
CA GLN A 61 1.99 12.23 0.96
C GLN A 61 1.13 11.01 1.32
N GLN A 62 0.12 10.68 0.51
CA GLN A 62 -0.74 9.52 0.74
C GLN A 62 0.03 8.22 0.56
N CYS A 63 0.84 8.10 -0.49
CA CYS A 63 1.73 6.95 -0.66
C CYS A 63 2.74 6.85 0.47
N LYS A 64 3.27 7.96 0.99
CA LYS A 64 4.16 7.91 2.15
C LYS A 64 3.47 7.29 3.38
N VAL A 65 2.17 7.56 3.56
CA VAL A 65 1.37 6.92 4.62
C VAL A 65 1.20 5.42 4.36
N PHE A 66 1.13 5.01 3.10
CA PHE A 66 0.93 3.61 2.69
C PHE A 66 2.21 2.91 2.22
N ASP A 67 3.40 3.48 2.46
CA ASP A 67 4.65 2.97 1.88
C ASP A 67 4.90 1.52 2.30
N GLU A 68 4.71 1.21 3.58
CA GLU A 68 4.80 -0.14 4.12
C GLU A 68 3.79 -1.10 3.45
N ALA A 69 2.56 -0.66 3.20
CA ALA A 69 1.54 -1.49 2.55
C ALA A 69 1.85 -1.74 1.07
N ILE A 70 2.36 -0.72 0.35
CA ILE A 70 2.86 -0.85 -1.02
C ILE A 70 4.05 -1.80 -1.05
N GLN A 71 4.95 -1.68 -0.08
CA GLN A 71 6.10 -2.57 0.04
C GLN A 71 5.65 -4.01 0.26
N CYS A 72 4.72 -4.24 1.17
CA CYS A 72 4.21 -5.57 1.42
C CYS A 72 3.45 -6.16 0.24
N TRP A 73 2.77 -5.32 -0.55
CA TRP A 73 2.12 -5.77 -1.76
C TRP A 73 3.10 -6.35 -2.78
N PHE A 74 4.14 -5.61 -3.19
CA PHE A 74 5.06 -6.13 -4.21
C PHE A 74 5.86 -7.35 -3.68
N ARG A 75 6.16 -7.39 -2.38
CA ARG A 75 6.80 -8.55 -1.72
C ARG A 75 5.90 -9.80 -1.78
N SER A 76 4.59 -9.62 -1.62
CA SER A 76 3.61 -10.69 -1.84
C SER A 76 3.64 -11.20 -3.27
N MET A 77 3.63 -10.28 -4.24
CA MET A 77 3.71 -10.64 -5.65
C MET A 77 5.01 -11.38 -5.96
N ALA A 78 6.16 -10.90 -5.46
CA ALA A 78 7.44 -11.57 -5.66
C ALA A 78 7.46 -13.00 -5.11
N THR A 79 6.78 -13.24 -3.99
CA THR A 79 6.74 -14.54 -3.31
C THR A 79 5.89 -15.56 -4.06
N ASP A 80 4.78 -15.13 -4.68
CA ASP A 80 3.93 -15.98 -5.50
C ASP A 80 4.28 -15.93 -7.00
N HIS A 81 5.47 -15.43 -7.33
CA HIS A 81 5.96 -15.26 -8.69
C HIS A 81 5.00 -14.47 -9.59
N CYS A 82 4.26 -13.53 -9.00
CA CYS A 82 3.28 -12.69 -9.66
C CYS A 82 2.18 -13.52 -10.34
N GLY A 83 1.91 -14.71 -9.81
CA GLY A 83 0.96 -15.67 -10.40
C GLY A 83 1.43 -16.27 -11.72
N ASP A 84 2.74 -16.35 -11.96
CA ASP A 84 3.35 -16.85 -13.20
C ASP A 84 2.86 -16.11 -14.47
N LEU A 85 2.49 -14.84 -14.31
CA LEU A 85 1.99 -14.01 -15.40
C LEU A 85 3.13 -13.51 -16.29
N ASP A 86 2.92 -13.58 -17.61
CA ASP A 86 3.88 -13.08 -18.59
C ASP A 86 4.04 -11.56 -18.50
N SER A 87 5.29 -11.09 -18.58
CA SER A 87 5.60 -9.67 -18.72
C SER A 87 5.02 -9.12 -20.03
N GLN A 88 4.41 -7.92 -19.95
CA GLN A 88 3.99 -7.14 -21.11
C GLN A 88 4.87 -5.90 -21.33
N TYR A 89 6.05 -5.85 -20.71
CA TYR A 89 6.92 -4.68 -20.68
C TYR A 89 7.15 -4.06 -22.06
N GLU A 90 7.59 -4.88 -23.03
CA GLU A 90 7.88 -4.44 -24.40
C GLU A 90 6.65 -3.84 -25.11
N LYS A 91 5.45 -4.28 -24.74
CA LYS A 91 4.20 -3.85 -25.39
C LYS A 91 3.61 -2.60 -24.75
N ARG A 92 3.67 -2.48 -23.42
CA ARG A 92 2.91 -1.44 -22.69
C ARG A 92 3.74 -0.49 -21.85
N ASN A 93 5.01 -0.74 -21.53
CA ASN A 93 5.73 0.06 -20.53
C ASN A 93 5.71 1.57 -20.84
N LYS A 94 5.97 1.95 -22.09
CA LYS A 94 5.94 3.37 -22.51
C LYS A 94 4.59 4.03 -22.24
N VAL A 95 3.49 3.32 -22.50
CA VAL A 95 2.13 3.83 -22.26
C VAL A 95 1.86 3.82 -20.76
N LEU A 96 2.22 2.75 -20.05
CA LEU A 96 2.00 2.57 -18.63
C LEU A 96 2.69 3.68 -17.81
N VAL A 97 3.97 3.94 -18.07
CA VAL A 97 4.72 5.03 -17.43
C VAL A 97 4.01 6.38 -17.60
N LYS A 98 3.57 6.69 -18.83
CA LYS A 98 2.88 7.94 -19.11
C LYS A 98 1.54 8.02 -18.37
N THR A 99 0.76 6.95 -18.41
CA THR A 99 -0.55 6.83 -17.76
C THR A 99 -0.42 6.98 -16.24
N CYS A 100 0.58 6.34 -15.62
CA CYS A 100 0.80 6.40 -14.18
C CYS A 100 1.33 7.76 -13.71
N ALA A 101 2.09 8.46 -14.55
CA ALA A 101 2.59 9.80 -14.27
C ALA A 101 1.57 10.93 -14.55
N ASP A 102 0.46 10.67 -15.23
CA ASP A 102 -0.54 11.70 -15.55
C ASP A 102 -1.49 11.92 -14.37
N PRO A 103 -1.57 13.14 -13.78
CA PRO A 103 -2.52 13.44 -12.71
C PRO A 103 -3.98 13.37 -13.15
N LYS A 104 -4.28 13.49 -14.45
CA LYS A 104 -5.64 13.48 -15.00
C LYS A 104 -6.17 12.08 -15.26
N THR A 105 -5.30 11.09 -15.33
CA THR A 105 -5.69 9.69 -15.50
C THR A 105 -6.37 9.17 -14.25
N ASP A 106 -7.53 8.55 -14.45
CA ASP A 106 -8.28 7.84 -13.42
C ASP A 106 -7.79 6.38 -13.27
N HIS A 107 -8.00 5.81 -12.08
CA HIS A 107 -7.66 4.42 -11.80
C HIS A 107 -8.35 3.41 -12.74
N LEU A 108 -9.55 3.70 -13.25
CA LEU A 108 -10.25 2.84 -14.22
C LEU A 108 -9.54 2.78 -15.57
N ASP A 109 -8.79 3.82 -15.95
CA ASP A 109 -8.01 3.80 -17.18
C ASP A 109 -6.78 2.90 -17.04
N VAL A 110 -6.15 2.88 -15.86
CA VAL A 110 -5.11 1.91 -15.54
C VAL A 110 -5.69 0.49 -15.51
N TRP A 111 -6.87 0.30 -14.91
CA TRP A 111 -7.54 -1.01 -14.87
C TRP A 111 -7.76 -1.61 -16.26
N LYS A 112 -8.09 -0.79 -17.27
CA LYS A 112 -8.25 -1.25 -18.66
C LYS A 112 -6.93 -1.75 -19.30
N MET A 113 -5.78 -1.42 -18.72
CA MET A 113 -4.47 -1.89 -19.19
C MET A 113 -4.10 -3.29 -18.68
N PHE A 114 -4.83 -3.80 -17.68
CA PHE A 114 -4.70 -5.18 -17.24
C PHE A 114 -5.31 -6.12 -18.27
N SER A 115 -4.57 -7.16 -18.62
CA SER A 115 -5.09 -8.36 -19.28
C SER A 115 -6.06 -9.10 -18.36
N SER A 116 -6.89 -9.98 -18.92
CA SER A 116 -7.86 -10.76 -18.15
C SER A 116 -7.22 -11.58 -17.02
N GLY A 117 -6.05 -12.18 -17.28
CA GLY A 117 -5.29 -12.95 -16.29
C GLY A 117 -4.77 -12.09 -15.14
N GLU A 118 -4.23 -10.91 -15.45
CA GLU A 118 -3.77 -9.96 -14.43
C GLU A 118 -4.92 -9.42 -13.58
N GLN A 119 -6.08 -9.17 -14.20
CA GLN A 119 -7.27 -8.75 -13.46
C GLN A 119 -7.79 -9.85 -12.52
N GLU A 120 -7.72 -11.11 -12.96
CA GLU A 120 -8.09 -12.26 -12.14
C GLU A 120 -7.13 -12.42 -10.96
N TYR A 121 -5.83 -12.39 -11.23
CA TYR A 121 -4.80 -12.39 -10.21
C TYR A 121 -5.06 -11.30 -9.17
N TRP A 122 -5.19 -10.03 -9.58
CA TRP A 122 -5.48 -8.91 -8.68
C TRP A 122 -6.74 -9.12 -7.81
N ARG A 123 -7.81 -9.68 -8.38
CA ARG A 123 -9.05 -9.97 -7.63
C ARG A 123 -8.89 -11.13 -6.65
N ASN A 124 -8.02 -12.10 -6.94
CA ASN A 124 -7.83 -13.29 -6.12
C ASN A 124 -6.74 -13.11 -5.06
N THR A 125 -5.80 -12.17 -5.24
CA THR A 125 -4.70 -11.92 -4.31
C THR A 125 -4.91 -10.61 -3.55
N PHE A 126 -4.76 -9.46 -4.22
CA PHE A 126 -4.83 -8.15 -3.58
C PHE A 126 -6.19 -7.90 -2.90
N LYS A 127 -7.31 -8.21 -3.57
CA LYS A 127 -8.64 -8.03 -2.95
C LYS A 127 -8.87 -8.96 -1.76
N MET A 128 -8.18 -10.10 -1.67
CA MET A 128 -8.24 -10.94 -0.47
C MET A 128 -7.48 -10.29 0.68
N GLN A 129 -6.27 -9.78 0.43
CA GLN A 129 -5.52 -8.99 1.42
C GLN A 129 -6.30 -7.75 1.88
N ALA A 130 -6.97 -7.05 0.98
CA ALA A 130 -7.81 -5.91 1.33
C ALA A 130 -9.03 -6.29 2.19
N LYS A 131 -9.59 -7.50 2.06
CA LYS A 131 -10.67 -7.95 2.95
C LYS A 131 -10.17 -8.28 4.35
N GLU A 132 -8.94 -8.77 4.46
CA GLU A 132 -8.35 -9.20 5.74
C GLU A 132 -7.59 -8.08 6.45
N SER A 133 -7.20 -7.02 5.73
CA SER A 133 -6.46 -5.89 6.26
C SER A 133 -7.12 -4.56 5.93
N LYS A 134 -7.53 -3.84 6.99
CA LYS A 134 -8.06 -2.47 6.93
C LYS A 134 -7.07 -1.50 6.27
N LEU A 135 -5.77 -1.75 6.41
CA LEU A 135 -4.75 -0.92 5.79
C LEU A 135 -4.76 -1.08 4.26
N PHE A 136 -4.80 -2.32 3.76
CA PHE A 136 -4.89 -2.59 2.33
C PHE A 136 -6.22 -2.09 1.73
N ASP A 137 -7.34 -2.25 2.45
CA ASP A 137 -8.63 -1.68 2.04
C ASP A 137 -8.57 -0.15 1.93
N THR A 138 -8.02 0.52 2.93
CA THR A 138 -7.89 1.98 2.96
C THR A 138 -6.95 2.47 1.86
N MET A 139 -5.82 1.80 1.66
CA MET A 139 -4.88 2.08 0.57
C MET A 139 -5.58 1.97 -0.79
N ASN A 140 -6.34 0.88 -1.02
CA ASN A 140 -7.07 0.68 -2.26
C ASN A 140 -8.16 1.74 -2.51
N LYS A 141 -8.71 2.35 -1.44
CA LYS A 141 -9.70 3.42 -1.55
C LYS A 141 -9.08 4.80 -1.80
N LEU A 142 -7.93 5.08 -1.18
CA LEU A 142 -7.32 6.41 -1.25
C LEU A 142 -6.32 6.57 -2.40
N VAL A 143 -5.56 5.51 -2.70
CA VAL A 143 -4.54 5.50 -3.75
C VAL A 143 -4.75 4.36 -4.78
N PRO A 144 -5.98 4.15 -5.30
CA PRO A 144 -6.28 3.04 -6.21
C PRO A 144 -5.41 3.04 -7.46
N LYS A 145 -5.12 4.22 -8.03
CA LYS A 145 -4.29 4.35 -9.22
C LYS A 145 -2.87 3.87 -8.95
N GLN A 146 -2.28 4.29 -7.83
CA GLN A 146 -0.90 4.01 -7.51
C GLN A 146 -0.70 2.51 -7.28
N ILE A 147 -1.61 1.86 -6.54
CA ILE A 147 -1.47 0.43 -6.30
C ILE A 147 -1.67 -0.40 -7.58
N LEU A 148 -2.58 0.01 -8.48
CA LEU A 148 -2.73 -0.63 -9.80
C LEU A 148 -1.50 -0.44 -10.68
N CYS A 149 -0.93 0.76 -10.70
CA CYS A 149 0.31 1.06 -11.41
C CYS A 149 1.49 0.23 -10.87
N THR A 150 1.63 0.14 -9.55
CA THR A 150 2.63 -0.72 -8.91
C THR A 150 2.49 -2.16 -9.38
N THR A 151 1.28 -2.72 -9.38
CA THR A 151 1.03 -4.10 -9.81
C THR A 151 1.48 -4.35 -11.25
N LEU A 152 1.05 -3.50 -12.19
CA LEU A 152 1.40 -3.67 -13.60
C LEU A 152 2.91 -3.57 -13.81
N HIS A 153 3.57 -2.61 -13.15
CA HIS A 153 5.01 -2.47 -13.24
C HIS A 153 5.76 -3.66 -12.65
N VAL A 154 5.32 -4.20 -11.50
CA VAL A 154 5.94 -5.37 -10.88
C VAL A 154 5.82 -6.60 -11.79
N ILE A 155 4.64 -6.83 -12.39
CA ILE A 155 4.43 -7.92 -13.36
C ILE A 155 5.32 -7.71 -14.59
N ASP A 156 5.31 -6.49 -15.15
CA ASP A 156 6.12 -6.16 -16.32
C ASP A 156 7.62 -6.25 -16.06
N ASP A 157 8.07 -5.98 -14.84
CA ASP A 157 9.45 -6.14 -14.39
C ASP A 157 9.84 -7.57 -14.07
N GLU A 158 9.14 -8.53 -14.70
CA GLU A 158 9.36 -9.97 -14.59
C GLU A 158 9.37 -10.39 -13.12
N CYS A 159 8.41 -9.85 -12.38
CA CYS A 159 8.24 -10.09 -10.95
C CYS A 159 9.47 -9.71 -10.11
N VAL A 160 9.92 -8.46 -10.24
CA VAL A 160 11.07 -7.91 -9.49
C VAL A 160 12.39 -8.55 -9.92
N LYS A 161 12.59 -8.86 -11.20
CA LYS A 161 13.89 -9.38 -11.68
C LYS A 161 14.99 -8.32 -11.72
N HIS A 162 14.61 -7.04 -11.67
CA HIS A 162 15.50 -5.90 -11.75
C HIS A 162 15.68 -5.22 -10.39
N GLY A 163 16.82 -4.56 -10.15
CA GLY A 163 17.08 -3.88 -8.87
C GLY A 163 16.25 -2.61 -8.63
N SER A 164 15.56 -2.12 -9.67
CA SER A 164 14.68 -0.95 -9.57
C SER A 164 13.58 -1.00 -10.62
N LEU A 165 12.46 -0.36 -10.33
CA LEU A 165 11.29 -0.29 -11.19
C LEU A 165 11.61 0.46 -12.50
N ARG A 166 11.33 -0.16 -13.64
CA ARG A 166 11.74 0.32 -14.97
C ARG A 166 10.76 1.35 -15.55
N THR A 167 10.67 2.51 -14.90
CA THR A 167 9.79 3.62 -15.35
C THR A 167 10.43 4.59 -16.34
N ARG A 168 11.73 4.45 -16.63
CA ARG A 168 12.37 5.29 -17.66
C ARG A 168 12.31 4.56 -19.00
N PRO A 169 12.00 5.24 -20.11
CA PRO A 169 12.23 4.67 -21.43
C PRO A 169 13.69 4.22 -21.52
N ALA A 170 13.94 3.05 -22.13
CA ALA A 170 15.30 2.65 -22.49
C ALA A 170 15.95 3.81 -23.27
N ARG A 171 17.13 4.22 -22.83
CA ARG A 171 17.88 5.32 -23.44
C ARG A 171 18.32 4.95 -24.85
#